data_AF-V5VIF4-F1
#
_entry.id   AF-V5VIF4-F1
#
_cell.length_a   1.000
_cell.length_b   1.000
_cell.length_c   1.000
_cell.angle_alpha   90.00
_cell.angle_beta   90.00
_cell.angle_gamma   90.00
#
_symmetry.space_group_name_H-M   'P 1'
#
loop_
_entity.id
_entity.type
_entity.pdbx_description
1 polymer ?
#
loop_
_entity_poly.entity_id
_entity_poly.type
_entity_poly.pdbx_seq_one_letter_code
_entity_poly.pdbx_strand_id
1 'polypeptide(L)'
;MKKLFTILALCITVLTTSMASFADPPFDRGHGPKGPKGGPRGEWNDRGHKFDRDDNGDRVRDERRMREERGFERLKQHRWQPGYVMPQHYRGNGYKVDYKDNNLPKPDRNQQWYKINNDYILVDTDSNSIVSIRGF
;
A
#
# COMPACT_ATOMS: atom_id res chain seq x y z
N MET A 1 34.04 -38.87 21.42
CA MET A 1 33.10 -39.71 20.64
C MET A 1 32.66 -38.93 19.41
N LYS A 2 32.52 -39.61 18.29
CA LYS A 2 32.47 -39.04 16.94
C LYS A 2 31.02 -38.98 16.45
N LYS A 3 30.62 -37.80 15.96
CA LYS A 3 29.67 -37.51 14.86
C LYS A 3 28.26 -38.10 14.93
N LEU A 4 27.25 -37.23 14.96
CA LEU A 4 26.03 -37.40 14.14
C LEU A 4 25.50 -36.01 13.74
N PHE A 5 26.00 -35.47 12.63
CA PHE A 5 25.33 -34.41 11.88
C PHE A 5 24.17 -35.05 11.11
N THR A 6 22.95 -34.93 11.63
CA THR A 6 21.74 -35.36 10.90
C THR A 6 21.34 -34.27 9.92
N ILE A 7 21.76 -34.44 8.67
CA ILE A 7 21.27 -33.72 7.50
C ILE A 7 20.02 -34.47 7.01
N LEU A 8 18.84 -33.90 7.23
CA LEU A 8 17.62 -34.38 6.56
C LEU A 8 17.30 -33.43 5.40
N ALA A 9 17.79 -33.78 4.22
CA ALA A 9 17.37 -33.16 2.96
C ALA A 9 16.06 -33.81 2.52
N LEU A 10 14.99 -33.02 2.37
CA LEU A 10 13.72 -33.48 1.80
C LEU A 10 13.35 -32.55 0.65
N CYS A 11 13.45 -33.07 -0.56
CA CYS A 11 13.26 -32.35 -1.82
C CYS A 11 11.78 -32.06 -2.14
N ILE A 12 11.48 -30.83 -2.59
CA ILE A 12 10.91 -30.44 -3.90
C ILE A 12 9.91 -31.47 -4.47
N THR A 13 8.62 -31.22 -4.76
CA THR A 13 7.89 -30.07 -5.31
C THR A 13 6.40 -30.41 -5.33
N VAL A 14 5.50 -29.43 -5.19
CA VAL A 14 4.31 -29.37 -6.05
C VAL A 14 4.16 -27.94 -6.54
N LEU A 15 4.36 -27.74 -7.83
CA LEU A 15 3.95 -26.55 -8.58
C LEU A 15 2.44 -26.65 -8.80
N THR A 16 1.64 -25.78 -8.18
CA THR A 16 0.29 -25.48 -8.65
C THR A 16 0.26 -24.05 -9.15
N THR A 17 0.42 -23.92 -10.47
CA THR A 17 0.22 -22.67 -11.20
C THR A 17 -1.28 -22.45 -11.39
N SER A 18 -1.92 -21.70 -10.50
CA SER A 18 -3.29 -21.21 -10.74
C SER A 18 -3.21 -19.91 -11.54
N MET A 19 -3.48 -20.00 -12.84
CA MET A 19 -3.77 -18.84 -13.67
C MET A 19 -5.13 -18.28 -13.23
N ALA A 20 -5.14 -17.14 -12.55
CA ALA A 20 -6.35 -16.34 -12.40
C ALA A 20 -6.46 -15.43 -13.63
N SER A 21 -7.45 -15.70 -14.48
CA SER A 21 -7.83 -14.83 -15.58
C SER A 21 -8.26 -13.47 -15.04
N PHE A 22 -7.53 -12.41 -15.39
CA PHE A 22 -8.07 -11.06 -15.29
C PHE A 22 -9.02 -10.86 -16.48
N ALA A 23 -10.31 -10.83 -16.21
CA ALA A 23 -11.26 -10.26 -17.15
C ALA A 23 -11.04 -8.74 -17.13
N ASP A 24 -10.56 -8.19 -18.25
CA ASP A 24 -10.57 -6.75 -18.46
C ASP A 24 -12.02 -6.24 -18.42
N PRO A 25 -12.33 -5.16 -17.69
CA PRO A 25 -13.59 -4.46 -17.86
C PRO A 25 -13.67 -3.97 -19.32
N PRO A 26 -14.83 -4.09 -20.00
CA PRO A 26 -14.98 -3.51 -21.32
C PRO A 26 -14.77 -2.00 -21.21
N PHE A 27 -13.76 -1.49 -21.94
CA PHE A 27 -13.61 -0.06 -22.17
C PHE A 27 -14.72 0.37 -23.12
N ASP A 28 -15.84 0.83 -22.58
CA ASP A 28 -16.84 1.56 -23.36
C ASP A 28 -16.21 2.86 -23.86
N ARG A 29 -15.80 2.85 -25.14
CA ARG A 29 -15.58 4.08 -25.92
C ARG A 29 -16.93 4.73 -26.20
N GLY A 30 -17.53 5.30 -25.16
CA GLY A 30 -18.75 6.09 -25.24
C GLY A 30 -18.45 7.55 -25.58
N HIS A 31 -18.70 7.91 -26.84
CA HIS A 31 -19.21 9.21 -27.31
C HIS A 31 -18.69 10.50 -26.64
N GLY A 32 -17.73 11.16 -27.29
CA GLY A 32 -17.49 12.59 -27.08
C GLY A 32 -18.68 13.42 -27.59
N PRO A 33 -19.11 14.48 -26.89
CA PRO A 33 -20.12 15.40 -27.41
C PRO A 33 -19.61 16.08 -28.68
N LYS A 34 -20.32 15.89 -29.80
CA LYS A 34 -20.15 16.69 -31.02
C LYS A 34 -20.48 18.15 -30.71
N GLY A 35 -19.47 19.00 -30.61
CA GLY A 35 -19.63 20.46 -30.62
C GLY A 35 -19.93 20.97 -32.04
N PRO A 36 -20.72 22.06 -32.21
CA PRO A 36 -21.07 22.57 -33.54
C PRO A 36 -19.87 23.25 -34.22
N LYS A 37 -19.75 23.06 -35.54
CA LYS A 37 -18.89 23.85 -36.44
C LYS A 37 -19.42 25.28 -36.55
N GLY A 38 -18.56 26.29 -36.36
CA GLY A 38 -18.78 27.67 -36.80
C GLY A 38 -17.76 28.65 -36.20
N GLY A 39 -16.96 29.35 -37.03
CA GLY A 39 -16.19 30.54 -36.61
C GLY A 39 -17.05 31.83 -36.69
N PRO A 40 -16.51 33.07 -36.63
CA PRO A 40 -15.15 33.55 -36.34
C PRO A 40 -15.08 34.57 -35.14
N ARG A 41 -13.84 34.98 -34.80
CA ARG A 41 -13.37 36.13 -33.96
C ARG A 41 -14.40 37.00 -33.23
N GLY A 42 -14.22 37.16 -31.90
CA GLY A 42 -14.74 38.31 -31.17
C GLY A 42 -14.70 38.18 -29.64
N GLU A 43 -14.11 39.18 -29.00
CA GLU A 43 -14.52 39.77 -27.71
C GLU A 43 -14.19 39.06 -26.37
N TRP A 44 -13.25 39.68 -25.66
CA TRP A 44 -13.11 39.61 -24.22
C TRP A 44 -14.41 40.05 -23.55
N ASN A 45 -15.08 39.14 -22.84
CA ASN A 45 -16.10 39.49 -21.87
C ASN A 45 -15.92 38.63 -20.62
N ASP A 46 -15.29 39.25 -19.62
CA ASP A 46 -15.48 38.96 -18.21
C ASP A 46 -16.97 38.94 -17.88
N ARG A 47 -17.53 37.76 -17.59
CA ARG A 47 -18.76 37.63 -16.80
C ARG A 47 -18.96 36.19 -16.31
N GLY A 48 -18.52 35.96 -15.08
CA GLY A 48 -19.22 35.11 -14.11
C GLY A 48 -19.17 33.59 -14.32
N HIS A 49 -18.10 32.94 -13.87
CA HIS A 49 -18.18 31.58 -13.34
C HIS A 49 -17.75 31.59 -11.88
N LYS A 50 -18.66 32.01 -11.01
CA LYS A 50 -18.59 31.73 -9.57
C LYS A 50 -19.48 30.51 -9.31
N PHE A 51 -18.94 29.59 -8.52
CA PHE A 51 -19.58 28.41 -7.90
C PHE A 51 -19.76 27.18 -8.79
N ASP A 52 -18.71 26.35 -8.91
CA ASP A 52 -18.80 24.90 -9.19
C ASP A 52 -17.47 24.17 -8.79
N ARG A 53 -16.77 24.63 -7.74
CA ARG A 53 -15.50 24.01 -7.27
C ARG A 53 -15.62 23.19 -5.98
N ASP A 54 -16.79 23.20 -5.36
CA ASP A 54 -17.14 22.53 -4.10
C ASP A 54 -17.10 20.99 -4.11
N ASP A 55 -17.83 20.39 -5.05
CA ASP A 55 -18.36 19.02 -4.88
C ASP A 55 -17.36 17.90 -5.26
N ASN A 56 -16.42 18.18 -6.16
CA ASN A 56 -15.45 17.17 -6.61
C ASN A 56 -14.38 16.86 -5.54
N GLY A 57 -14.06 17.84 -4.69
CA GLY A 57 -13.09 17.65 -3.60
C GLY A 57 -13.60 16.72 -2.51
N ASP A 58 -14.88 16.84 -2.17
CA ASP A 58 -15.51 16.07 -1.10
C ASP A 58 -15.69 14.59 -1.49
N ARG A 59 -16.13 14.31 -2.74
CA ARG A 59 -16.22 12.93 -3.24
C ARG A 59 -14.87 12.20 -3.24
N VAL A 60 -13.80 12.83 -3.71
CA VAL A 60 -12.45 12.23 -3.72
C VAL A 60 -11.95 11.99 -2.29
N ARG A 61 -12.27 12.90 -1.37
CA ARG A 61 -11.91 12.77 0.05
C ARG A 61 -12.67 11.64 0.72
N ASP A 62 -13.95 11.47 0.41
CA ASP A 62 -14.80 10.40 0.93
C ASP A 62 -14.39 9.03 0.36
N GLU A 63 -14.08 8.92 -0.93
CA GLU A 63 -13.57 7.68 -1.51
C GLU A 63 -12.24 7.26 -0.87
N ARG A 64 -11.34 8.22 -0.65
CA ARG A 64 -10.08 7.99 0.07
C ARG A 64 -10.35 7.47 1.48
N ARG A 65 -11.27 8.10 2.21
CA ARG A 65 -11.65 7.69 3.56
C ARG A 65 -12.27 6.29 3.60
N MET A 66 -13.20 5.97 2.70
CA MET A 66 -13.79 4.62 2.62
C MET A 66 -12.75 3.55 2.28
N ARG A 67 -11.77 3.86 1.42
CA ARG A 67 -10.66 2.96 1.11
C ARG A 67 -9.77 2.73 2.33
N GLU A 68 -9.50 3.79 3.09
CA GLU A 68 -8.72 3.73 4.32
C GLU A 68 -9.43 2.91 5.40
N GLU A 69 -10.75 3.04 5.55
CA GLU A 69 -11.60 2.29 6.49
C GLU A 69 -11.70 0.80 6.16
N ARG A 70 -11.95 0.44 4.89
CA ARG A 70 -11.90 -0.98 4.46
C ARG A 70 -10.52 -1.59 4.61
N GLY A 71 -9.47 -0.79 4.41
CA GLY A 71 -8.09 -1.20 4.70
C GLY A 71 -7.88 -1.47 6.18
N PHE A 72 -8.44 -0.62 7.05
CA PHE A 72 -8.34 -0.75 8.50
C PHE A 72 -9.01 -2.02 9.06
N GLU A 73 -10.16 -2.43 8.52
CA GLU A 73 -10.81 -3.68 8.94
C GLU A 73 -9.98 -4.92 8.59
N ARG A 74 -9.36 -4.95 7.40
CA ARG A 74 -8.45 -6.02 6.99
C ARG A 74 -7.19 -6.10 7.85
N LEU A 75 -6.77 -4.96 8.41
CA LEU A 75 -5.60 -4.87 9.28
C LEU A 75 -5.82 -5.53 10.64
N LYS A 76 -7.04 -5.46 11.18
CA LYS A 76 -7.38 -6.11 12.45
C LYS A 76 -7.22 -7.63 12.41
N GLN A 77 -7.41 -8.23 11.23
CA GLN A 77 -7.28 -9.67 11.03
C GLN A 77 -5.88 -10.09 10.56
N HIS A 78 -5.04 -9.13 10.15
CA HIS A 78 -3.73 -9.42 9.59
C HIS A 78 -2.72 -9.72 10.69
N ARG A 79 -2.10 -10.89 10.59
CA ARG A 79 -0.89 -11.24 11.34
C ARG A 79 0.32 -10.74 10.56
N TRP A 80 1.25 -10.10 11.25
CA TRP A 80 2.53 -9.69 10.66
C TRP A 80 3.29 -10.91 10.13
N GLN A 81 3.81 -10.80 8.90
CA GLN A 81 4.58 -11.85 8.25
C GLN A 81 5.75 -11.24 7.46
N PRO A 82 6.96 -11.82 7.51
CA PRO A 82 8.06 -11.40 6.65
C PRO A 82 7.74 -11.57 5.17
N GLY A 83 8.29 -10.70 4.33
CA GLY A 83 8.04 -10.64 2.88
C GLY A 83 6.78 -9.87 2.48
N TYR A 84 5.82 -9.67 3.39
CA TYR A 84 4.63 -8.87 3.12
C TYR A 84 4.94 -7.37 3.20
N VAL A 85 4.20 -6.58 2.43
CA VAL A 85 4.32 -5.12 2.46
C VAL A 85 3.62 -4.56 3.69
N MET A 86 4.33 -3.75 4.47
CA MET A 86 3.77 -3.06 5.63
C MET A 86 2.65 -2.12 5.17
N PRO A 87 1.45 -2.21 5.75
CA PRO A 87 0.30 -1.37 5.42
C PRO A 87 0.57 0.11 5.67
N GLN A 88 0.03 0.96 4.80
CA GLN A 88 0.33 2.39 4.78
C GLN A 88 0.05 3.09 6.12
N HIS A 89 -1.03 2.70 6.81
CA HIS A 89 -1.46 3.28 8.09
C HIS A 89 -0.38 3.21 9.17
N TYR A 90 0.51 2.23 9.10
CA TYR A 90 1.59 2.05 10.08
C TYR A 90 2.94 2.65 9.67
N ARG A 91 3.04 3.26 8.48
CA ARG A 91 4.31 3.82 7.97
C ARG A 91 4.66 5.19 8.57
N GLY A 92 3.73 5.80 9.30
CA GLY A 92 3.91 7.10 9.92
C GLY A 92 5.04 7.12 10.95
N ASN A 93 5.65 8.29 11.15
CA ASN A 93 6.76 8.45 12.09
C ASN A 93 6.41 8.09 13.54
N GLY A 94 5.14 8.19 13.94
CA GLY A 94 4.68 7.83 15.28
C GLY A 94 4.86 6.35 15.64
N TYR A 95 5.03 5.48 14.64
CA TYR A 95 5.32 4.06 14.85
C TYR A 95 6.81 3.75 14.80
N LYS A 96 7.65 4.65 14.28
CA LYS A 96 9.10 4.41 14.17
C LYS A 96 9.74 4.43 15.56
N VAL A 97 10.67 3.52 15.77
CA VAL A 97 11.42 3.44 17.02
C VAL A 97 12.91 3.28 16.76
N ASP A 98 13.73 3.82 17.65
CA ASP A 98 15.18 3.58 17.62
C ASP A 98 15.49 2.17 18.15
N TYR A 99 16.42 1.48 17.50
CA TYR A 99 16.83 0.14 17.90
C TYR A 99 17.59 0.14 19.23
N LYS A 100 18.34 1.20 19.53
CA LYS A 100 19.17 1.31 20.74
C LYS A 100 18.30 1.37 21.99
N ASP A 101 17.25 2.18 21.94
CA ASP A 101 16.36 2.42 23.09
C ASP A 101 15.47 1.20 23.39
N ASN A 102 15.28 0.31 22.41
CA ASN A 102 14.41 -0.86 22.51
C ASN A 102 15.17 -2.20 22.54
N ASN A 103 16.50 -2.16 22.68
CA ASN A 103 17.37 -3.34 22.68
C ASN A 103 17.15 -4.26 21.45
N LEU A 104 16.95 -3.63 20.29
CA LEU A 104 16.75 -4.31 19.01
C LEU A 104 18.08 -4.41 18.25
N PRO A 105 18.22 -5.37 17.32
CA PRO A 105 19.37 -5.44 16.44
C PRO A 105 19.46 -4.17 15.59
N LYS A 106 20.70 -3.76 15.31
CA LYS A 106 20.95 -2.64 14.42
C LYS A 106 20.32 -2.91 13.04
N PRO A 107 19.46 -2.03 12.53
CA PRO A 107 18.91 -2.16 11.19
C PRO A 107 19.98 -1.87 10.12
N ASP A 108 19.83 -2.44 8.93
CA ASP A 108 20.64 -2.05 7.77
C ASP A 108 20.32 -0.63 7.31
N ARG A 109 21.12 -0.10 6.37
CA ARG A 109 21.02 1.29 5.89
C ARG A 109 19.61 1.69 5.42
N ASN A 110 18.89 0.76 4.81
CA ASN A 110 17.55 0.97 4.26
C ASN A 110 16.49 0.20 5.06
N GLN A 111 16.68 0.06 6.37
CA GLN A 111 15.73 -0.61 7.23
C GLN A 111 15.36 0.28 8.42
N GLN A 112 14.13 0.13 8.89
CA GLN A 112 13.60 0.88 10.00
C GLN A 112 12.76 -0.02 10.91
N TRP A 113 12.97 0.10 12.22
CA TRP A 113 12.12 -0.55 13.20
C TRP A 113 10.85 0.27 13.46
N TYR A 114 9.73 -0.44 13.54
CA TYR A 114 8.42 0.07 13.90
C TYR A 114 7.88 -0.69 15.11
N LYS A 115 7.24 0.00 16.04
CA LYS A 115 6.52 -0.62 17.17
C LYS A 115 5.03 -0.50 16.93
N ILE A 116 4.36 -1.63 16.79
CA ILE A 116 2.92 -1.68 16.51
C ILE A 116 2.29 -2.67 17.47
N ASN A 117 1.39 -2.17 18.31
CA ASN A 117 0.86 -2.91 19.47
C ASN A 117 2.02 -3.40 20.36
N ASN A 118 2.24 -4.71 20.41
CA ASN A 118 3.28 -5.35 21.22
C ASN A 118 4.45 -5.89 20.38
N ASP A 119 4.39 -5.75 19.05
CA ASP A 119 5.39 -6.28 18.14
C ASP A 119 6.33 -5.18 17.67
N TYR A 120 7.60 -5.54 17.50
CA TYR A 120 8.59 -4.77 16.78
C TYR A 120 8.75 -5.35 15.38
N ILE A 121 8.60 -4.50 14.37
CA ILE A 121 8.61 -4.89 12.97
C ILE A 121 9.76 -4.16 12.27
N LEU A 122 10.69 -4.92 11.71
CA LEU A 122 11.75 -4.40 10.86
C LEU A 122 11.24 -4.33 9.43
N VAL A 123 11.35 -3.17 8.81
CA VAL A 123 10.83 -2.92 7.47
C VAL A 123 11.90 -2.33 6.60
N ASP A 124 12.03 -2.83 5.38
CA ASP A 124 12.84 -2.24 4.33
C ASP A 124 12.18 -0.95 3.83
N THR A 125 12.87 0.19 3.89
CA THR A 125 12.28 1.51 3.62
C THR A 125 12.05 1.78 2.14
N ASP A 126 12.73 1.06 1.25
CA ASP A 126 12.59 1.24 -0.21
C ASP A 126 11.34 0.51 -0.71
N SER A 127 11.19 -0.75 -0.33
CA SER A 127 10.09 -1.64 -0.74
C SER A 127 8.88 -1.60 0.21
N ASN A 128 9.07 -1.11 1.44
CA ASN A 128 8.13 -1.25 2.55
C ASN A 128 7.83 -2.71 2.92
N SER A 129 8.68 -3.65 2.55
CA SER A 129 8.52 -5.06 2.91
C SER A 129 8.97 -5.33 4.34
N ILE A 130 8.24 -6.20 5.03
CA ILE A 130 8.58 -6.66 6.38
C ILE A 130 9.76 -7.62 6.28
N VAL A 131 10.86 -7.26 6.93
CA VAL A 131 12.10 -8.06 6.94
C VAL A 131 12.09 -9.05 8.09
N SER A 132 11.72 -8.58 9.30
CA SER A 132 11.66 -9.44 10.48
C SER A 132 10.67 -8.91 11.50
N ILE A 133 10.21 -9.79 12.39
CA ILE A 133 9.26 -9.48 13.45
C ILE A 133 9.83 -10.00 14.76
N ARG A 134 9.70 -9.20 15.82
CA ARG A 134 9.98 -9.59 17.19
C ARG A 134 8.77 -9.27 18.05
N GLY A 135 8.07 -10.33 18.45
CA GLY A 135 7.02 -10.25 19.46
C GLY A 135 7.59 -10.38 20.86
N PHE A 136 6.87 -9.79 21.82
CA PHE A 136 7.03 -10.04 23.25
C PHE A 136 5.84 -10.85 23.77
#